data_AF-A0A969T6D4-F1
#
_entry.id   AF-A0A969T6D4-F1
#
_cell.length_a   1.000
_cell.length_b   1.000
_cell.length_c   1.000
_cell.angle_alpha   90.00
_cell.angle_beta   90.00
_cell.angle_gamma   90.00
#
_symmetry.space_group_name_H-M   'P 1'
#
loop_
_entity.id
_entity.type
_entity.pdbx_description
1 polymer ?
#
loop_
_entity_poly.entity_id
_entity_poly.type
_entity_poly.pdbx_seq_one_letter_code
_entity_poly.pdbx_strand_id
1 'polypeptide(L)' 'VKEYLVAKSIPEIRIIAKGYGETKPVTENTTEENRQLNRRVEFTILKN' A
#
# COMPACT_ATOMS: atom_id res chain seq x y z
N VAL A 1 -7.26 -1.13 5.25
CA VAL A 1 -6.94 -2.18 4.25
C VAL A 1 -6.76 -3.56 4.89
N LYS A 2 -5.83 -3.74 5.85
CA LYS A 2 -5.61 -5.03 6.52
C LYS A 2 -6.90 -5.66 7.05
N GLU A 3 -7.68 -4.90 7.83
CA GLU A 3 -8.97 -5.35 8.38
C GLU A 3 -9.96 -5.80 7.30
N TYR A 4 -10.04 -5.08 6.19
CA TYR A 4 -10.90 -5.45 5.06
C TYR A 4 -10.51 -6.80 4.46
N LEU A 5 -9.21 -7.08 4.33
CA LEU A 5 -8.72 -8.35 3.78
C LEU A 5 -8.98 -9.51 4.74
N VAL A 6 -8.83 -9.28 6.05
CA VAL A 6 -9.18 -10.27 7.07
C VAL A 6 -10.68 -10.58 7.04
N ALA A 7 -11.53 -9.56 6.90
CA ALA A 7 -12.97 -9.74 6.73
C ALA A 7 -13.35 -10.48 5.43
N LYS A 8 -12.47 -10.47 4.41
CA LYS A 8 -12.60 -11.25 3.17
C LYS A 8 -11.92 -12.64 3.27
N SER A 9 -11.71 -13.14 4.48
CA SER A 9 -11.19 -14.48 4.77
C SER A 9 -9.72 -14.71 4.39
N ILE A 10 -8.92 -13.65 4.24
CA ILE A 10 -7.46 -13.79 4.13
C ILE A 10 -6.87 -13.90 5.55
N PRO A 11 -6.19 -15.01 5.91
CA PRO A 11 -5.60 -15.15 7.24
C PRO A 11 -4.64 -14.01 7.56
N GLU A 12 -4.77 -13.43 8.76
CA GLU A 12 -3.99 -12.26 9.18
C GLU A 12 -2.47 -12.51 9.10
N ILE A 13 -2.04 -13.73 9.44
CA ILE A 13 -0.62 -14.15 9.39
C ILE A 13 0.00 -14.06 7.99
N ARG A 14 -0.82 -14.05 6.92
CA ARG A 14 -0.35 -13.91 5.54
C ARG A 14 -0.24 -12.44 5.09
N ILE A 15 -0.63 -11.48 5.93
CA ILE A 15 -0.71 -10.06 5.56
C ILE A 15 0.36 -9.28 6.32
N ILE A 16 1.31 -8.71 5.57
CA ILE A 16 2.32 -7.78 6.09
C ILE A 16 1.91 -6.37 5.65
N ALA A 17 1.60 -5.50 6.62
CA ALA A 17 1.29 -4.09 6.35
C ALA A 17 2.51 -3.22 6.67
N LYS A 18 2.96 -2.42 5.70
CA LYS A 18 4.07 -1.48 5.87
C LYS A 18 3.71 -0.10 5.33
N GLY A 19 3.77 0.90 6.19
CA GLY A 19 3.58 2.31 5.81
C GLY A 19 4.90 2.94 5.41
N TYR A 20 5.00 3.43 4.18
CA TYR A 20 6.21 4.12 3.68
C TYR A 20 6.11 5.65 3.74
N GLY A 21 4.92 6.21 3.97
CA GLY A 21 4.73 7.66 3.91
C GLY A 21 5.22 8.22 2.57
N GLU A 22 5.96 9.33 2.64
CA GLU A 22 6.50 10.01 1.45
C GLU A 22 7.86 9.48 1.00
N THR A 23 8.42 8.47 1.68
CA THR A 23 9.79 7.99 1.43
C THR A 23 9.95 7.17 0.13
N LYS A 24 8.83 6.79 -0.50
CA LYS A 24 8.80 6.03 -1.75
C LYS A 24 7.82 6.62 -2.78
N PRO A 25 8.12 7.83 -3.30
CA PRO A 25 7.30 8.45 -4.33
C PRO A 25 7.42 7.66 -5.65
N VAL A 26 6.33 7.57 -6.40
CA VAL A 26 6.35 7.09 -7.80
C VAL A 26 6.55 8.25 -8.77
N THR A 27 6.13 9.46 -8.39
CA THR A 27 6.37 10.68 -9.15
C THR A 27 6.81 11.84 -8.23
N GLU A 28 7.31 12.93 -8.79
CA GLU A 28 7.74 14.10 -8.00
C GLU A 28 6.58 14.73 -7.23
N ASN A 29 6.74 15.06 -5.94
CA ASN A 29 5.67 15.66 -5.11
C ASN A 29 5.36 17.15 -5.41
N THR A 30 5.70 17.63 -6.61
CA THR A 30 5.66 19.04 -7.01
C THR A 30 4.25 19.53 -7.33
N THR A 31 3.46 18.77 -8.10
CA THR A 31 2.07 19.12 -8.46
C THR A 31 1.04 18.37 -7.62
N GLU A 32 -0.19 18.87 -7.57
CA GLU A 32 -1.26 18.16 -6.84
C GLU A 32 -1.62 16.83 -7.51
N GLU A 33 -1.62 16.81 -8.84
CA GLU A 33 -1.84 15.60 -9.63
C GLU A 33 -0.80 14.53 -9.26
N ASN A 34 0.47 14.91 -9.17
CA ASN A 34 1.53 13.99 -8.79
C ASN A 34 1.43 13.51 -7.33
N ARG A 35 1.09 14.40 -6.40
CA ARG A 35 0.82 14.00 -5.01
C ARG A 35 -0.35 13.02 -4.93
N GLN A 36 -1.36 13.20 -5.76
CA GLN A 36 -2.50 12.29 -5.84
C GLN A 36 -2.09 10.90 -6.32
N LEU A 37 -1.18 10.80 -7.31
CA LEU A 37 -0.57 9.54 -7.74
C LEU A 37 0.27 8.87 -6.63
N ASN A 38 0.92 9.66 -5.78
CA ASN A 38 1.72 9.14 -4.68
C ASN A 38 0.88 8.61 -3.49
N ARG A 39 -0.36 9.10 -3.32
CA ARG A 39 -1.31 8.61 -2.29
C ARG A 39 -1.95 7.28 -2.72
N ARG A 40 -1.18 6.20 -2.69
CA ARG A 40 -1.60 4.87 -3.14
C ARG A 40 -1.29 3.75 -2.14
N VAL A 41 -1.92 2.60 -2.38
CA VAL A 41 -1.65 1.33 -1.67
C VAL A 41 -1.14 0.32 -2.69
N GLU A 42 -0.03 -0.34 -2.38
CA GLU A 42 0.55 -1.39 -3.22
C GLU A 42 0.39 -2.76 -2.56
N PHE A 43 0.16 -3.78 -3.38
CA PHE A 43 0.08 -5.18 -2.95
C PHE A 43 1.18 -5.97 -3.64
N THR A 44 2.01 -6.65 -2.85
CA THR A 44 3.04 -7.57 -3.35
C THR A 44 2.71 -8.97 -2.88
N ILE A 45 2.59 -9.91 -3.81
CA ILE A 45 2.37 -11.32 -3.51
C ILE A 45 3.73 -12.00 -3.41
N LEU A 46 4.08 -12.51 -2.22
CA LEU A 46 5.32 -13.25 -1.98
C LEU A 46 5.09 -14.73 -2.25
N LYS A 47 6.07 -15.40 -2.87
CA LYS A 47 6.10 -16.87 -2.96
C LYS A 47 6.61 -17.45 -1.64
N ASN A 48 6.03 -18.58 -1.24
CA ASN A 48 6.53 -19.43 -0.18
C ASN A 48 7.62 -20.37 -0.71
#